data_AF-A0A022RHH4-F1
#
_entry.id   AF-A0A022RHH4-F1
#
_cell.length_a   1.000
_cell.length_b   1.000
_cell.length_c   1.000
_cell.angle_alpha   90.00
_cell.angle_beta   90.00
_cell.angle_gamma   90.00
#
_symmetry.space_group_name_H-M   'P 1'
#
loop_
_entity.id
_entity.type
_entity.pdbx_description
1 polymer ?
#
loop_
_entity_poly.entity_id
_entity_poly.type
_entity_poly.pdbx_seq_one_letter_code
_entity_poly.pdbx_strand_id
1 'polypeptide(L)'
;MAENKEEDVNLGANQFTERQPLGTAAQTDKDYKEPPPAPLFETGELKSWSFYRAGIAEFVATFLFLYITILTVMGVGRSPSKCASVGIQGITWSFGGMIFALVYCTAGISGGHINPAVTFGLFLARKLSLTRAVFYIVMQCLGAICGAGVTLKGGANFVNHGYTKGEGLGAEIVGTFVLVYTVFSATDAKRSARDSHVPLLAPLPIGFAVFLVHLATIPITGTGINPARSLGAAIIYNKAHAWDDHWIFWVGPFIGAALAASYHQIVIRAIPFKTKA
;
A
#
# COMPACT_ATOMS: atom_id res chain seq x y z
N MET A 1 9.19 30.51 22.98
CA MET A 1 8.83 30.39 21.54
C MET A 1 9.06 28.98 20.99
N ALA A 2 10.09 28.23 21.41
CA ALA A 2 10.27 26.83 21.01
C ALA A 2 9.28 25.88 21.72
N GLU A 3 9.07 26.06 23.03
CA GLU A 3 8.09 25.28 23.82
C GLU A 3 6.67 25.36 23.26
N ASN A 4 6.16 26.57 23.00
CA ASN A 4 4.81 26.73 22.43
C ASN A 4 4.63 26.03 21.08
N LYS A 5 5.70 25.90 20.27
CA LYS A 5 5.62 25.21 18.97
C LYS A 5 5.52 23.69 19.12
N GLU A 6 6.20 23.09 20.10
CA GLU A 6 6.08 21.67 20.38
C GLU A 6 4.72 21.32 21.00
N GLU A 7 4.20 22.21 21.85
CA GLU A 7 2.87 22.07 22.45
C GLU A 7 1.76 22.19 21.39
N ASP A 8 1.88 23.15 20.46
CA ASP A 8 0.97 23.32 19.34
C ASP A 8 0.98 22.10 18.38
N VAL A 9 2.15 21.49 18.14
CA VAL A 9 2.25 20.24 17.33
C VAL A 9 1.62 19.04 18.05
N ASN A 10 1.78 18.93 19.37
CA ASN A 10 1.07 17.92 20.18
C ASN A 10 -0.45 18.10 20.14
N LEU A 11 -0.92 19.35 19.99
CA LEU A 11 -2.33 19.71 19.86
C LEU A 11 -2.87 19.64 18.42
N GLY A 12 -2.02 19.24 17.45
CA GLY A 12 -2.41 18.99 16.06
C GLY A 12 -2.14 20.11 15.06
N ALA A 13 -1.39 21.14 15.43
CA ALA A 13 -0.84 22.11 14.48
C ALA A 13 0.24 21.47 13.61
N ASN A 14 0.37 21.92 12.35
CA ASN A 14 1.35 21.35 11.42
C ASN A 14 2.78 21.65 11.87
N GLN A 15 3.60 20.61 11.93
CA GLN A 15 5.04 20.69 12.20
C GLN A 15 5.81 21.29 11.01
N PHE A 16 5.33 21.06 9.78
CA PHE A 16 5.88 21.68 8.56
C PHE A 16 4.85 22.64 7.93
N THR A 17 5.33 23.79 7.44
CA THR A 17 4.48 24.79 6.78
C THR A 17 3.77 24.20 5.55
N GLU A 18 2.46 24.40 5.42
CA GLU A 18 1.68 23.98 4.25
C GLU A 18 2.29 24.57 2.96
N ARG A 19 2.73 23.69 2.05
CA ARG A 19 3.06 24.10 0.67
C ARG A 19 1.83 23.93 -0.22
N GLN A 20 1.64 24.91 -1.10
CA GLN A 20 0.44 25.20 -1.89
C GLN A 20 -0.35 23.98 -2.43
N PRO A 21 -1.70 24.10 -2.53
CA PRO A 21 -2.56 23.07 -3.11
C PRO A 21 -2.21 22.75 -4.58
N LEU A 22 -2.80 21.68 -5.14
CA LEU A 22 -2.70 21.36 -6.57
C LEU A 22 -3.25 22.54 -7.39
N GLY A 23 -2.35 23.32 -7.98
CA GLY A 23 -2.64 24.49 -8.80
C GLY A 23 -1.41 24.90 -9.59
N THR A 24 -1.65 25.38 -10.81
CA THR A 24 -0.74 25.67 -11.95
C THR A 24 0.38 26.69 -11.71
N ALA A 25 0.75 26.99 -10.46
CA ALA A 25 1.88 27.88 -10.17
C ALA A 25 3.20 27.13 -10.38
N ALA A 26 3.89 27.44 -11.47
CA ALA A 26 5.25 26.98 -11.71
C ALA A 26 6.18 27.52 -10.62
N GLN A 27 6.65 26.65 -9.73
CA GLN A 27 7.69 26.98 -8.75
C GLN A 27 9.01 27.23 -9.48
N THR A 28 9.65 28.35 -9.13
CA THR A 28 10.80 28.97 -9.81
C THR A 28 12.18 28.43 -9.39
N ASP A 29 12.25 27.42 -8.53
CA ASP A 29 13.54 26.82 -8.12
C ASP A 29 14.11 25.93 -9.24
N LYS A 30 15.27 26.37 -9.77
CA LYS A 30 15.88 25.84 -11.00
C LYS A 30 16.55 24.48 -10.87
N ASP A 31 16.80 23.95 -9.66
CA ASP A 31 17.33 22.60 -9.48
C ASP A 31 16.64 21.90 -8.30
N TYR A 32 15.97 20.78 -8.57
CA TYR A 32 15.35 19.96 -7.53
C TYR A 32 16.43 19.22 -6.74
N LYS A 33 16.46 19.44 -5.42
CA LYS A 33 17.29 18.66 -4.47
C LYS A 33 16.43 17.58 -3.83
N GLU A 34 16.87 16.33 -3.90
CA GLU A 34 16.19 15.24 -3.22
C GLU A 34 16.18 15.46 -1.70
N PRO A 35 15.03 15.20 -1.03
CA PRO A 35 14.98 15.24 0.43
C PRO A 35 15.92 14.18 1.03
N PRO A 36 16.52 14.45 2.20
CA PRO A 36 17.43 13.53 2.84
C PRO A 36 16.73 12.19 3.15
N PRO A 37 17.48 11.07 3.19
CA PRO A 37 16.94 9.77 3.58
C PRO A 37 16.29 9.84 4.96
N ALA A 38 15.11 9.20 5.11
CA ALA A 38 14.45 9.13 6.40
C ALA A 38 15.34 8.43 7.44
N PRO A 39 15.39 8.92 8.69
CA PRO A 39 16.09 8.24 9.77
C PRO A 39 15.48 6.86 10.01
N LEU A 40 16.31 5.88 10.39
CA LEU A 40 15.81 4.52 10.68
C LEU A 40 14.83 4.52 11.85
N PHE A 41 15.15 5.29 12.89
CA PHE A 41 14.34 5.45 14.08
C PHE A 41 14.11 6.94 14.32
N GLU A 42 12.85 7.30 14.53
CA GLU A 42 12.44 8.67 14.83
C GLU A 42 11.48 8.63 16.03
N THR A 43 12.04 8.62 17.24
CA THR A 43 11.26 8.43 18.47
C THR A 43 10.26 9.56 18.74
N GLY A 44 10.50 10.74 18.16
CA GLY A 44 9.57 11.88 18.19
C GLY A 44 8.22 11.60 17.52
N GLU A 45 8.15 10.66 16.56
CA GLU A 45 6.90 10.33 15.87
C GLU A 45 5.84 9.80 16.84
N LEU A 46 6.23 9.07 17.89
CA LEU A 46 5.30 8.50 18.87
C LEU A 46 4.58 9.55 19.72
N LYS A 47 5.10 10.78 19.77
CA LYS A 47 4.46 11.90 20.46
C LYS A 47 3.52 12.70 19.53
N SER A 48 3.65 12.52 18.22
CA SER A 48 2.92 13.31 17.23
C SER A 48 1.48 12.82 17.04
N TRP A 49 0.51 13.71 17.15
CA TRP A 49 -0.88 13.39 16.81
C TRP A 49 -1.05 13.05 15.32
N SER A 50 -0.30 13.70 14.43
CA SER A 50 -0.29 13.41 12.99
C SER A 50 0.14 11.96 12.69
N PHE A 51 1.03 11.38 13.50
CA PHE A 51 1.40 9.96 13.40
C PHE A 51 0.22 9.02 13.65
N TYR A 52 -0.52 9.22 14.75
CA TYR A 52 -1.69 8.40 15.07
C TYR A 52 -2.82 8.59 14.06
N ARG A 53 -3.07 9.83 13.63
CA ARG A 53 -4.05 10.13 12.55
C ARG A 53 -3.73 9.38 11.27
N ALA A 54 -2.45 9.31 10.89
CA ALA A 54 -2.01 8.56 9.72
C ALA A 54 -2.24 7.05 9.88
N GLY A 55 -1.96 6.48 11.06
CA GLY A 55 -2.27 5.07 11.34
C GLY A 55 -3.76 4.76 11.30
N ILE A 56 -4.60 5.65 11.85
CA ILE A 56 -6.07 5.52 11.78
C ILE A 56 -6.53 5.58 10.31
N ALA A 57 -5.95 6.47 9.50
CA ALA A 57 -6.27 6.56 8.08
C ALA A 57 -5.93 5.26 7.33
N GLU A 58 -4.75 4.66 7.58
CA GLU A 58 -4.36 3.36 7.02
C GLU A 58 -5.31 2.22 7.45
N PHE A 59 -5.73 2.21 8.73
CA PHE A 59 -6.71 1.25 9.24
C PHE A 59 -8.07 1.38 8.54
N VAL A 60 -8.63 2.59 8.51
CA VAL A 60 -9.96 2.85 7.92
C VAL A 60 -9.95 2.57 6.42
N ALA A 61 -8.89 2.99 5.72
CA ALA A 61 -8.76 2.74 4.30
C ALA A 61 -8.67 1.23 4.01
N THR A 62 -7.86 0.48 4.78
CA THR A 62 -7.75 -0.97 4.60
C THR A 62 -9.05 -1.70 4.97
N PHE A 63 -9.78 -1.23 5.99
CA PHE A 63 -11.13 -1.72 6.31
C PHE A 63 -12.08 -1.56 5.13
N LEU A 64 -12.19 -0.36 4.57
CA LEU A 64 -13.09 -0.08 3.44
C LEU A 64 -12.68 -0.86 2.19
N PHE A 65 -11.37 -0.98 1.95
CA PHE A 65 -10.82 -1.76 0.86
C PHE A 65 -11.29 -3.22 0.92
N LEU A 66 -11.10 -3.88 2.07
CA LEU A 66 -11.48 -5.28 2.24
C LEU A 66 -12.99 -5.48 2.25
N TYR A 67 -13.74 -4.56 2.87
CA TYR A 67 -15.20 -4.61 2.89
C TYR A 67 -15.78 -4.61 1.46
N ILE A 68 -15.43 -3.61 0.64
CA ILE A 68 -15.99 -3.47 -0.71
C ILE A 68 -15.54 -4.61 -1.63
N THR A 69 -14.25 -4.95 -1.60
CA THR A 69 -13.69 -5.95 -2.52
C THR A 69 -14.16 -7.36 -2.20
N ILE A 70 -14.17 -7.78 -0.93
CA ILE A 70 -14.70 -9.10 -0.56
C ILE A 70 -16.21 -9.16 -0.82
N LEU A 71 -16.97 -8.10 -0.52
CA LEU A 71 -18.39 -8.06 -0.82
C LEU A 71 -18.67 -8.23 -2.32
N THR A 72 -17.84 -7.62 -3.18
CA THR A 72 -17.92 -7.80 -4.64
C THR A 72 -17.63 -9.24 -5.04
N VAL A 73 -16.54 -9.84 -4.50
CA VAL A 73 -16.18 -11.24 -4.76
C VAL A 73 -17.30 -12.20 -4.35
N MET A 74 -17.89 -11.99 -3.17
CA MET A 74 -19.02 -12.80 -2.71
C MET A 74 -20.26 -12.63 -3.59
N GLY A 75 -20.57 -11.40 -4.01
CA GLY A 75 -21.69 -11.11 -4.90
C GLY A 75 -21.58 -11.88 -6.22
N VAL A 76 -20.38 -11.88 -6.82
CA VAL A 76 -20.09 -12.69 -8.02
C VAL A 76 -20.16 -14.19 -7.72
N GLY A 77 -19.60 -14.65 -6.60
CA GLY A 77 -19.58 -16.06 -6.23
C GLY A 77 -20.94 -16.65 -5.86
N ARG A 78 -21.89 -15.83 -5.40
CA ARG A 78 -23.26 -16.24 -5.06
C ARG A 78 -24.25 -16.08 -6.21
N SER A 79 -23.86 -15.42 -7.29
CA SER A 79 -24.72 -15.22 -8.47
C SER A 79 -24.97 -16.55 -9.20
N PRO A 80 -26.18 -16.78 -9.76
CA PRO A 80 -26.48 -18.00 -10.53
C PRO A 80 -25.54 -18.24 -11.71
N SER A 81 -25.03 -17.17 -12.31
CA SER A 81 -23.95 -17.23 -13.28
C SER A 81 -23.07 -15.99 -13.19
N LYS A 82 -21.82 -16.11 -13.64
CA LYS A 82 -20.91 -14.96 -13.73
C LYS A 82 -21.45 -13.88 -14.66
N CYS A 83 -22.18 -14.26 -15.72
CA CYS A 83 -22.80 -13.36 -16.69
C CYS A 83 -24.00 -12.58 -16.12
N ALA A 84 -24.63 -13.08 -15.06
CA ALA A 84 -25.69 -12.38 -14.32
C ALA A 84 -25.16 -11.48 -13.20
N SER A 85 -23.84 -11.31 -13.09
CA SER A 85 -23.16 -10.49 -12.09
C SER A 85 -22.25 -9.46 -12.76
N VAL A 86 -21.50 -8.69 -11.97
CA VAL A 86 -20.42 -7.82 -12.47
C VAL A 86 -19.25 -8.60 -13.11
N GLY A 87 -19.26 -9.94 -13.01
CA GLY A 87 -18.27 -10.83 -13.58
C GLY A 87 -16.90 -10.72 -12.90
N ILE A 88 -15.93 -11.50 -13.39
CA ILE A 88 -14.54 -11.43 -12.89
C ILE A 88 -13.94 -10.06 -13.18
N GLN A 89 -14.31 -9.43 -14.30
CA GLN A 89 -13.91 -8.06 -14.63
C GLN A 89 -14.41 -7.03 -13.59
N GLY A 90 -15.60 -7.21 -13.03
CA GLY A 90 -16.09 -6.36 -11.94
C GLY A 90 -15.28 -6.53 -10.66
N ILE A 91 -14.78 -7.73 -10.39
CA ILE A 91 -13.86 -7.97 -9.26
C ILE A 91 -12.56 -7.18 -9.48
N THR A 92 -11.94 -7.28 -10.67
CA THR A 92 -10.69 -6.55 -10.95
C THR A 92 -10.87 -5.04 -10.81
N TRP A 93 -11.99 -4.49 -11.33
CA TRP A 93 -12.36 -3.08 -11.17
C TRP A 93 -12.54 -2.68 -9.71
N SER A 94 -13.17 -3.53 -8.90
CA SER A 94 -13.38 -3.27 -7.47
C SER A 94 -12.04 -3.13 -6.74
N PHE A 95 -11.09 -4.04 -6.97
CA PHE A 95 -9.77 -3.96 -6.34
C PHE A 95 -8.97 -2.74 -6.80
N GLY A 96 -8.85 -2.49 -8.11
CA GLY A 96 -8.09 -1.36 -8.62
C GLY A 96 -8.73 0.00 -8.32
N GLY A 97 -10.05 0.10 -8.48
CA GLY A 97 -10.83 1.31 -8.22
C GLY A 97 -10.82 1.72 -6.75
N MET A 98 -10.91 0.76 -5.83
CA MET A 98 -10.80 1.05 -4.39
C MET A 98 -9.41 1.54 -4.01
N ILE A 99 -8.34 0.97 -4.59
CA ILE A 99 -6.99 1.48 -4.36
C ILE A 99 -6.85 2.91 -4.91
N PHE A 100 -7.32 3.18 -6.13
CA PHE A 100 -7.35 4.55 -6.65
C PHE A 100 -8.06 5.53 -5.70
N ALA A 101 -9.29 5.22 -5.29
CA ALA A 101 -10.08 6.11 -4.44
C ALA A 101 -9.44 6.31 -3.06
N LEU A 102 -8.96 5.24 -2.43
CA LEU A 102 -8.43 5.30 -1.07
C LEU A 102 -7.04 5.95 -1.01
N VAL A 103 -6.17 5.69 -1.99
CA VAL A 103 -4.90 6.42 -2.11
C VAL A 103 -5.18 7.90 -2.32
N TYR A 104 -6.14 8.27 -3.16
CA TYR A 104 -6.54 9.68 -3.34
C TYR A 104 -6.98 10.32 -2.02
N CYS A 105 -7.81 9.64 -1.23
CA CYS A 105 -8.30 10.16 0.05
C CYS A 105 -7.21 10.26 1.13
N THR A 106 -6.21 9.38 1.12
CA THR A 106 -5.25 9.23 2.24
C THR A 106 -3.83 9.67 1.91
N ALA A 107 -3.48 9.94 0.66
CA ALA A 107 -2.13 10.35 0.25
C ALA A 107 -1.61 11.58 1.01
N GLY A 108 -2.46 12.58 1.26
CA GLY A 108 -2.08 13.78 2.02
C GLY A 108 -1.99 13.57 3.55
N ILE A 109 -2.50 12.44 4.06
CA ILE A 109 -2.59 12.15 5.49
C ILE A 109 -1.54 11.11 5.89
N SER A 110 -1.59 9.91 5.31
CA SER A 110 -0.68 8.79 5.63
C SER A 110 0.36 8.52 4.56
N GLY A 111 0.17 9.02 3.34
CA GLY A 111 0.88 8.58 2.13
C GLY A 111 0.10 7.55 1.32
N GLY A 112 -1.00 7.01 1.85
CA GLY A 112 -1.91 6.10 1.14
C GLY A 112 -1.25 4.78 0.75
N HIS A 113 -0.74 4.04 1.72
CA HIS A 113 -0.06 2.77 1.44
C HIS A 113 -1.05 1.62 1.29
N ILE A 114 -1.95 1.45 2.26
CA ILE A 114 -3.06 0.47 2.30
C ILE A 114 -2.55 -0.99 2.10
N ASN A 115 -1.24 -1.21 2.25
CA ASN A 115 -0.55 -2.42 1.85
C ASN A 115 0.82 -2.54 2.57
N PRO A 116 1.07 -3.64 3.30
CA PRO A 116 2.36 -3.90 3.91
C PRO A 116 3.53 -3.96 2.94
N ALA A 117 3.33 -4.50 1.73
CA ALA A 117 4.40 -4.60 0.72
C ALA A 117 4.79 -3.21 0.17
N VAL A 118 3.83 -2.32 -0.02
CA VAL A 118 4.09 -0.92 -0.41
C VAL A 118 4.84 -0.19 0.71
N THR A 119 4.37 -0.34 1.95
CA THR A 119 5.02 0.22 3.15
C THR A 119 6.46 -0.25 3.29
N PHE A 120 6.68 -1.55 3.10
CA PHE A 120 8.00 -2.17 3.15
C PHE A 120 8.92 -1.68 2.03
N GLY A 121 8.43 -1.58 0.79
CA GLY A 121 9.21 -1.04 -0.33
C GLY A 121 9.69 0.40 -0.06
N LEU A 122 8.78 1.27 0.39
CA LEU A 122 9.11 2.67 0.74
C LEU A 122 10.08 2.76 1.92
N PHE A 123 9.97 1.86 2.90
CA PHE A 123 10.95 1.72 3.99
C PHE A 123 12.34 1.36 3.45
N LEU A 124 12.45 0.35 2.57
CA LEU A 124 13.74 -0.04 1.95
C LEU A 124 14.37 1.10 1.16
N ALA A 125 13.55 1.93 0.51
CA ALA A 125 13.98 3.12 -0.20
C ALA A 125 14.26 4.34 0.70
N ARG A 126 14.29 4.17 2.04
CA ARG A 126 14.52 5.22 3.03
C ARG A 126 13.55 6.41 2.90
N LYS A 127 12.29 6.15 2.52
CA LYS A 127 11.20 7.14 2.48
C LYS A 127 10.29 7.09 3.72
N LEU A 128 10.52 6.11 4.60
CA LEU A 128 9.71 5.82 5.78
C LEU A 128 10.63 5.34 6.90
N SER A 129 10.39 5.76 8.16
CA SER A 129 11.09 5.23 9.33
C SER A 129 10.64 3.79 9.63
N LEU A 130 11.45 3.02 10.37
CA LEU A 130 11.06 1.68 10.79
C LEU A 130 9.85 1.71 11.73
N THR A 131 9.81 2.69 12.65
CA THR A 131 8.71 2.87 13.60
C THR A 131 7.38 3.04 12.88
N ARG A 132 7.33 3.93 11.88
CA ARG A 132 6.13 4.15 11.07
C ARG A 132 5.79 2.97 10.18
N ALA A 133 6.80 2.29 9.62
CA ALA A 133 6.59 1.08 8.82
C ALA A 133 5.87 -0.01 9.61
N VAL A 134 6.35 -0.33 10.80
CA VAL A 134 5.75 -1.34 11.67
C VAL A 134 4.34 -0.93 12.08
N PHE A 135 4.16 0.33 12.49
CA PHE A 135 2.84 0.82 12.89
C PHE A 135 1.82 0.73 11.76
N TYR A 136 2.17 1.13 10.55
CA TYR A 136 1.29 1.03 9.37
C TYR A 136 0.94 -0.42 9.05
N ILE A 137 1.92 -1.34 9.07
CA ILE A 137 1.66 -2.77 8.79
C ILE A 137 0.64 -3.33 9.79
N VAL A 138 0.77 -3.00 11.07
CA VAL A 138 -0.19 -3.42 12.11
C VAL A 138 -1.57 -2.84 11.84
N MET A 139 -1.67 -1.52 11.61
CA MET A 139 -2.97 -0.85 11.36
C MET A 139 -3.66 -1.37 10.09
N GLN A 140 -2.90 -1.63 9.03
CA GLN A 140 -3.40 -2.23 7.79
C GLN A 140 -3.95 -3.65 8.03
N CYS A 141 -3.21 -4.49 8.76
CA CYS A 141 -3.66 -5.85 9.09
C CYS A 141 -4.94 -5.83 9.93
N LEU A 142 -5.01 -4.99 10.95
CA LEU A 142 -6.21 -4.83 11.79
C LEU A 142 -7.41 -4.33 10.96
N GLY A 143 -7.20 -3.35 10.09
CA GLY A 143 -8.23 -2.85 9.18
C GLY A 143 -8.75 -3.94 8.26
N ALA A 144 -7.84 -4.72 7.66
CA ALA A 144 -8.19 -5.82 6.79
C ALA A 144 -9.02 -6.92 7.49
N ILE A 145 -8.65 -7.28 8.72
CA ILE A 145 -9.40 -8.26 9.53
C ILE A 145 -10.80 -7.75 9.81
N CYS A 146 -10.95 -6.50 10.26
CA CYS A 146 -12.25 -5.90 10.53
C CYS A 146 -13.13 -5.82 9.26
N GLY A 147 -12.55 -5.38 8.13
CA GLY A 147 -13.27 -5.27 6.86
C GLY A 147 -13.75 -6.62 6.33
N ALA A 148 -12.88 -7.64 6.38
CA ALA A 148 -13.25 -9.00 6.04
C ALA A 148 -14.30 -9.58 7.01
N GLY A 149 -14.19 -9.28 8.30
CA GLY A 149 -15.09 -9.79 9.34
C GLY A 149 -16.55 -9.39 9.12
N VAL A 150 -16.80 -8.15 8.69
CA VAL A 150 -18.15 -7.66 8.36
C VAL A 150 -18.79 -8.42 7.20
N THR A 151 -17.98 -8.92 6.25
CA THR A 151 -18.50 -9.66 5.08
C THR A 151 -18.79 -11.15 5.35
N LEU A 152 -18.40 -11.68 6.52
CA LEU A 152 -18.78 -13.02 7.01
C LEU A 152 -18.36 -14.22 6.13
N LYS A 153 -17.18 -14.14 5.50
CA LYS A 153 -16.40 -15.17 4.75
C LYS A 153 -16.42 -15.05 3.23
N GLY A 154 -15.25 -14.78 2.64
CA GLY A 154 -15.02 -14.78 1.21
C GLY A 154 -13.64 -14.21 0.86
N GLY A 155 -13.23 -14.35 -0.40
CA GLY A 155 -12.05 -13.66 -0.94
C GLY A 155 -10.68 -14.10 -0.41
N ALA A 156 -10.58 -15.22 0.31
CA ALA A 156 -9.29 -15.78 0.75
C ALA A 156 -8.41 -16.15 -0.46
N ASN A 157 -7.11 -15.91 -0.33
CA ASN A 157 -6.12 -16.28 -1.33
C ASN A 157 -5.56 -17.67 -1.04
N PHE A 158 -5.39 -18.47 -2.08
CA PHE A 158 -4.72 -19.77 -2.10
C PHE A 158 -4.37 -20.10 -3.55
N VAL A 159 -3.49 -21.06 -3.78
CA VAL A 159 -3.12 -21.46 -5.14
C VAL A 159 -4.25 -22.29 -5.74
N ASN A 160 -4.78 -21.88 -6.89
CA ASN A 160 -5.86 -22.58 -7.56
C ASN A 160 -5.42 -23.93 -8.11
N HIS A 161 -6.36 -24.86 -8.19
CA HIS A 161 -6.13 -26.18 -8.79
C HIS A 161 -5.58 -26.07 -10.21
N GLY A 162 -4.54 -26.84 -10.51
CA GLY A 162 -3.82 -26.79 -11.79
C GLY A 162 -2.58 -25.90 -11.78
N TYR A 163 -2.32 -25.17 -10.70
CA TYR A 163 -1.08 -24.44 -10.47
C TYR A 163 -0.30 -25.02 -9.30
N THR A 164 1.02 -24.94 -9.40
CA THR A 164 1.97 -25.28 -8.35
C THR A 164 2.19 -24.08 -7.41
N LYS A 165 2.67 -24.35 -6.19
CA LYS A 165 3.05 -23.28 -5.24
C LYS A 165 4.13 -22.36 -5.78
N GLY A 166 5.04 -22.88 -6.64
CA GLY A 166 6.07 -22.09 -7.31
C GLY A 166 5.48 -21.08 -8.31
N GLU A 167 4.48 -21.48 -9.09
CA GLU A 167 3.76 -20.59 -10.01
C GLU A 167 2.97 -19.53 -9.25
N GLY A 168 2.30 -19.92 -8.16
CA GLY A 168 1.61 -18.98 -7.27
C GLY A 168 2.57 -17.94 -6.68
N LEU A 169 3.73 -18.38 -6.16
CA LEU A 169 4.75 -17.49 -5.64
C LEU A 169 5.32 -16.56 -6.72
N GLY A 170 5.63 -17.08 -7.91
CA GLY A 170 6.11 -16.28 -9.03
C GLY A 170 5.11 -15.20 -9.45
N ALA A 171 3.83 -15.55 -9.54
CA ALA A 171 2.76 -14.61 -9.87
C ALA A 171 2.66 -13.48 -8.83
N GLU A 172 2.74 -13.80 -7.54
CA GLU A 172 2.69 -12.81 -6.45
C GLU A 172 3.92 -11.89 -6.41
N ILE A 173 5.12 -12.43 -6.71
CA ILE A 173 6.35 -11.63 -6.82
C ILE A 173 6.24 -10.62 -7.97
N VAL A 174 5.90 -11.09 -9.17
CA VAL A 174 5.82 -10.24 -10.37
C VAL A 174 4.67 -9.23 -10.25
N GLY A 175 3.51 -9.66 -9.77
CA GLY A 175 2.36 -8.78 -9.55
C GLY A 175 2.68 -7.67 -8.55
N THR A 176 3.37 -8.00 -7.45
CA THR A 176 3.76 -7.00 -6.45
C THR A 176 4.88 -6.10 -6.96
N PHE A 177 5.82 -6.63 -7.76
CA PHE A 177 6.83 -5.81 -8.43
C PHE A 177 6.18 -4.73 -9.29
N VAL A 178 5.20 -5.09 -10.14
CA VAL A 178 4.48 -4.13 -10.99
C VAL A 178 3.80 -3.04 -10.16
N LEU A 179 3.11 -3.44 -9.08
CA LEU A 179 2.47 -2.51 -8.16
C LEU A 179 3.48 -1.55 -7.52
N VAL A 180 4.51 -2.08 -6.85
CA VAL A 180 5.44 -1.27 -6.06
C VAL A 180 6.34 -0.43 -6.96
N TYR A 181 6.72 -0.93 -8.13
CA TYR A 181 7.43 -0.13 -9.14
C TYR A 181 6.58 1.07 -9.58
N THR A 182 5.28 0.85 -9.83
CA THR A 182 4.35 1.93 -10.18
C THR A 182 4.19 2.92 -9.03
N VAL A 183 4.13 2.46 -7.78
CA VAL A 183 4.14 3.35 -6.60
C VAL A 183 5.37 4.25 -6.62
N PHE A 184 6.57 3.70 -6.84
CA PHE A 184 7.79 4.49 -6.93
C PHE A 184 7.75 5.52 -8.06
N SER A 185 7.30 5.14 -9.26
CA SER A 185 7.15 6.05 -10.39
C SER A 185 6.07 7.12 -10.16
N ALA A 186 5.07 6.82 -9.33
CA ALA A 186 3.99 7.72 -8.96
C ALA A 186 4.31 8.61 -7.73
N THR A 187 5.51 8.50 -7.15
CA THR A 187 5.91 9.38 -6.04
C THR A 187 6.12 10.81 -6.53
N ASP A 188 5.43 11.76 -5.89
CA ASP A 188 5.72 13.18 -6.07
C ASP A 188 7.02 13.50 -5.33
N ALA A 189 8.05 13.87 -6.09
CA ALA A 189 9.36 14.20 -5.56
C ALA A 189 9.31 15.45 -4.65
N LYS A 190 8.35 16.35 -4.85
CA LYS A 190 8.30 17.68 -4.22
C LYS A 190 7.32 17.78 -3.05
N ARG A 191 6.47 16.78 -2.82
CA ARG A 191 5.39 16.85 -1.83
C ARG A 191 5.40 15.63 -0.91
N SER A 192 5.17 15.87 0.38
CA SER A 192 5.12 14.83 1.41
C SER A 192 3.82 14.92 2.22
N ALA A 193 3.38 13.78 2.75
CA ALA A 193 2.20 13.67 3.58
C ALA A 193 2.39 14.47 4.86
N ARG A 194 1.29 14.95 5.42
CA ARG A 194 1.27 15.90 6.53
C ARG A 194 2.22 15.48 7.67
N ASP A 195 3.10 16.40 8.04
CA ASP A 195 4.07 16.24 9.14
C ASP A 195 4.96 14.98 9.02
N SER A 196 5.36 14.61 7.80
CA SER A 196 6.17 13.42 7.57
C SER A 196 7.06 13.51 6.33
N HIS A 197 8.00 12.57 6.19
CA HIS A 197 8.85 12.39 5.01
C HIS A 197 8.21 11.51 3.91
N VAL A 198 6.97 11.04 4.12
CA VAL A 198 6.31 10.10 3.21
C VAL A 198 5.88 10.84 1.94
N PRO A 199 6.26 10.43 0.73
CA PRO A 199 5.89 11.15 -0.49
C PRO A 199 4.38 11.04 -0.77
N LEU A 200 3.80 12.08 -1.38
CA LEU A 200 2.46 11.97 -1.99
C LEU A 200 2.52 11.03 -3.19
N LEU A 201 1.45 10.29 -3.41
CA LEU A 201 1.33 9.32 -4.50
C LEU A 201 0.29 9.79 -5.52
N ALA A 202 0.59 9.68 -6.81
CA ALA A 202 -0.41 9.82 -7.87
C ALA A 202 -1.31 8.57 -7.90
N PRO A 203 -2.60 8.68 -7.53
CA PRO A 203 -3.41 7.50 -7.21
C PRO A 203 -3.89 6.72 -8.43
N LEU A 204 -4.10 7.39 -9.57
CA LEU A 204 -4.70 6.76 -10.76
C LEU A 204 -3.81 5.65 -11.36
N PRO A 205 -2.50 5.86 -11.61
CA PRO A 205 -1.62 4.77 -12.07
C PRO A 205 -1.54 3.61 -11.10
N ILE A 206 -1.54 3.87 -9.79
CA ILE A 206 -1.44 2.83 -8.75
C ILE A 206 -2.69 1.95 -8.78
N GLY A 207 -3.89 2.55 -8.82
CA GLY A 207 -5.14 1.79 -8.96
C GLY A 207 -5.18 0.97 -10.24
N PHE A 208 -4.70 1.52 -11.36
CA PHE A 208 -4.61 0.79 -12.63
C PHE A 208 -3.60 -0.37 -12.60
N ALA A 209 -2.46 -0.22 -11.93
CA ALA A 209 -1.52 -1.32 -11.74
C ALA A 209 -2.16 -2.49 -10.97
N VAL A 210 -2.89 -2.19 -9.89
CA VAL A 210 -3.64 -3.21 -9.15
C VAL A 210 -4.70 -3.87 -10.04
N PHE A 211 -5.46 -3.09 -10.80
CA PHE A 211 -6.46 -3.60 -11.75
C PHE A 211 -5.86 -4.57 -12.77
N LEU A 212 -4.75 -4.18 -13.43
CA LEU A 212 -4.08 -4.99 -14.46
C LEU A 212 -3.50 -6.27 -13.88
N VAL A 213 -2.88 -6.20 -12.70
CA VAL A 213 -2.37 -7.40 -12.04
C VAL A 213 -3.52 -8.35 -11.71
N HIS A 214 -4.65 -7.86 -11.18
CA HIS A 214 -5.81 -8.70 -10.91
C HIS A 214 -6.37 -9.39 -12.17
N LEU A 215 -6.35 -8.72 -13.33
CA LEU A 215 -6.75 -9.36 -14.59
C LEU A 215 -5.91 -10.60 -14.91
N ALA A 216 -4.61 -10.54 -14.64
CA ALA A 216 -3.68 -11.62 -14.95
C ALA A 216 -3.64 -12.70 -13.85
N THR A 217 -3.71 -12.33 -12.57
CA THR A 217 -3.36 -13.23 -11.46
C THR A 217 -4.56 -13.79 -10.69
N ILE A 218 -5.79 -13.30 -10.92
CA ILE A 218 -7.00 -13.92 -10.33
C ILE A 218 -7.09 -15.44 -10.61
N PRO A 219 -6.84 -15.92 -11.84
CA PRO A 219 -6.91 -17.36 -12.13
C PRO A 219 -5.89 -18.21 -11.36
N ILE A 220 -4.77 -17.63 -10.91
CA ILE A 220 -3.68 -18.37 -10.26
C ILE A 220 -3.89 -18.40 -8.74
N THR A 221 -4.10 -17.23 -8.12
CA THR A 221 -4.11 -17.09 -6.65
C THR A 221 -5.31 -16.31 -6.08
N GLY A 222 -6.22 -15.85 -6.94
CA GLY A 222 -7.19 -14.82 -6.59
C GLY A 222 -6.57 -13.43 -6.39
N THR A 223 -5.28 -13.26 -6.69
CA THR A 223 -4.44 -12.06 -6.50
C THR A 223 -4.31 -11.60 -5.05
N GLY A 224 -3.14 -11.83 -4.47
CA GLY A 224 -2.75 -11.31 -3.16
C GLY A 224 -2.21 -9.89 -3.26
N ILE A 225 -0.96 -9.76 -3.71
CA ILE A 225 -0.07 -8.58 -3.83
C ILE A 225 -0.08 -7.59 -2.65
N ASN A 226 -0.74 -7.99 -1.56
CA ASN A 226 -1.03 -7.24 -0.36
C ASN A 226 -1.16 -8.22 0.82
N PRO A 227 -0.15 -8.28 1.71
CA PRO A 227 -0.16 -9.20 2.83
C PRO A 227 -1.31 -8.96 3.82
N ALA A 228 -1.67 -7.69 4.11
CA ALA A 228 -2.78 -7.38 5.03
C ALA A 228 -4.12 -7.88 4.47
N ARG A 229 -4.37 -7.66 3.18
CA ARG A 229 -5.56 -8.18 2.48
C ARG A 229 -5.64 -9.70 2.53
N SER A 230 -4.50 -10.36 2.33
CA SER A 230 -4.43 -11.82 2.33
C SER A 230 -4.65 -12.37 3.75
N LEU A 231 -4.08 -11.71 4.78
CA LEU A 231 -4.24 -12.09 6.19
C LEU A 231 -5.68 -11.90 6.67
N GLY A 232 -6.27 -10.73 6.42
CA GLY A 232 -7.64 -10.43 6.85
C GLY A 232 -8.64 -11.45 6.31
N ALA A 233 -8.54 -11.79 5.03
CA ALA A 233 -9.39 -12.81 4.42
C ALA A 233 -9.12 -14.23 4.97
N ALA A 234 -7.85 -14.61 5.16
CA ALA A 234 -7.48 -15.92 5.69
C ALA A 234 -8.02 -16.16 7.11
N ILE A 235 -7.92 -15.15 7.99
CA ILE A 235 -8.43 -15.22 9.38
C ILE A 235 -9.93 -15.47 9.41
N ILE A 236 -10.70 -14.75 8.59
CA ILE A 236 -12.17 -14.88 8.60
C ILE A 236 -12.63 -16.15 7.89
N TYR A 237 -11.97 -16.52 6.79
CA TYR A 237 -12.27 -17.74 6.04
C TYR A 237 -11.92 -19.01 6.82
N ASN A 238 -10.78 -19.00 7.51
CA ASN A 238 -10.29 -20.01 8.44
C ASN A 238 -10.42 -21.47 7.94
N LYS A 239 -9.74 -21.78 6.83
CA LYS A 239 -9.66 -23.14 6.27
C LYS A 239 -8.19 -23.55 6.11
N ALA A 240 -7.90 -24.82 6.39
CA ALA A 240 -6.54 -25.37 6.37
C ALA A 240 -5.78 -25.05 5.06
N HIS A 241 -6.39 -25.35 3.90
CA HIS A 241 -5.75 -25.10 2.60
C HIS A 241 -5.37 -23.62 2.37
N ALA A 242 -6.16 -22.67 2.87
CA ALA A 242 -5.83 -21.25 2.75
C ALA A 242 -4.65 -20.86 3.66
N TRP A 243 -4.53 -21.51 4.83
CA TRP A 243 -3.39 -21.33 5.74
C TRP A 243 -2.12 -22.00 5.22
N ASP A 244 -2.22 -23.17 4.59
CA ASP A 244 -1.09 -23.92 4.01
C ASP A 244 -0.36 -23.16 2.89
N ASP A 245 -1.08 -22.27 2.20
CA ASP A 245 -0.56 -21.41 1.14
C ASP A 245 -0.29 -19.97 1.63
N HIS A 246 -0.68 -19.63 2.87
CA HIS A 246 -0.71 -18.23 3.33
C HIS A 246 0.66 -17.54 3.28
N TRP A 247 1.73 -18.29 3.53
CA TRP A 247 3.10 -17.79 3.51
C TRP A 247 3.49 -17.17 2.15
N ILE A 248 2.90 -17.66 1.04
CA ILE A 248 3.15 -17.17 -0.31
C ILE A 248 2.77 -15.69 -0.41
N PHE A 249 1.68 -15.30 0.24
CA PHE A 249 1.13 -13.94 0.20
C PHE A 249 1.82 -12.96 1.16
N TRP A 250 2.84 -13.41 1.89
CA TRP A 250 3.79 -12.55 2.61
C TRP A 250 5.14 -12.52 1.90
N VAL A 251 5.69 -13.70 1.62
CA VAL A 251 7.02 -13.86 1.02
C VAL A 251 7.05 -13.29 -0.40
N GLY A 252 6.08 -13.65 -1.23
CA GLY A 252 6.00 -13.17 -2.62
C GLY A 252 5.93 -11.65 -2.70
N PRO A 253 4.95 -11.00 -2.02
CA PRO A 253 4.85 -9.55 -2.05
C PRO A 253 6.06 -8.81 -1.47
N PHE A 254 6.68 -9.29 -0.39
CA PHE A 254 7.89 -8.65 0.13
C PHE A 254 9.10 -8.78 -0.80
N ILE A 255 9.29 -9.93 -1.45
CA ILE A 255 10.32 -10.09 -2.47
C ILE A 255 10.05 -9.15 -3.66
N GLY A 256 8.83 -9.13 -4.19
CA GLY A 256 8.45 -8.24 -5.29
C GLY A 256 8.67 -6.76 -4.97
N ALA A 257 8.31 -6.34 -3.75
CA ALA A 257 8.53 -4.98 -3.27
C ALA A 257 10.03 -4.63 -3.14
N ALA A 258 10.84 -5.55 -2.61
CA ALA A 258 12.28 -5.36 -2.48
C ALA A 258 12.99 -5.25 -3.83
N LEU A 259 12.59 -6.08 -4.80
CA LEU A 259 13.09 -6.01 -6.17
C LEU A 259 12.71 -4.69 -6.84
N ALA A 260 11.46 -4.24 -6.69
CA ALA A 260 11.01 -2.96 -7.23
C ALA A 260 11.76 -1.77 -6.61
N ALA A 261 11.95 -1.78 -5.29
CA ALA A 261 12.74 -0.75 -4.60
C ALA A 261 14.19 -0.73 -5.09
N SER A 262 14.83 -1.89 -5.18
CA SER A 262 16.21 -2.02 -5.65
C SER A 262 16.36 -1.54 -7.10
N TYR A 263 15.46 -1.97 -7.98
CA TYR A 263 15.45 -1.56 -9.39
C TYR A 263 15.29 -0.03 -9.53
N HIS A 264 14.31 0.56 -8.85
CA HIS A 264 14.06 1.99 -8.95
C HIS A 264 15.22 2.82 -8.37
N GLN A 265 15.78 2.43 -7.22
CA GLN A 265 16.86 3.20 -6.57
C GLN A 265 18.21 3.04 -7.28
N ILE A 266 18.57 1.82 -7.66
CA ILE A 266 19.91 1.51 -8.18
C ILE A 266 19.98 1.73 -9.69
N VAL A 267 18.96 1.29 -10.44
CA VAL A 267 19.00 1.31 -11.91
C VAL A 267 18.42 2.60 -12.46
N ILE A 268 17.23 3.01 -12.02
CA ILE A 268 16.53 4.17 -12.59
C ILE A 268 17.07 5.49 -12.05
N ARG A 269 17.15 5.64 -10.73
CA ARG A 269 17.67 6.88 -10.11
C ARG A 269 19.18 6.97 -10.09
N ALA A 270 19.88 5.86 -10.37
CA ALA A 270 21.33 5.76 -10.44
C ALA A 270 22.01 6.61 -9.36
N ILE A 271 21.69 6.36 -8.07
CA ILE A 271 22.36 7.04 -6.95
C ILE A 271 23.86 6.95 -7.27
N PRO A 272 24.55 8.08 -7.48
CA PRO A 272 25.93 8.02 -7.89
C PRO A 272 26.67 7.27 -6.79
N PHE A 273 27.17 6.08 -7.12
CA PHE A 273 28.13 5.40 -6.28
C PHE A 273 29.23 6.42 -6.08
N LYS A 274 29.29 7.06 -4.91
CA LYS A 274 30.40 7.93 -4.58
C LYS A 274 31.63 7.05 -4.64
N THR A 275 32.36 7.13 -5.75
CA THR A 275 33.72 6.65 -5.83
C THR A 275 34.42 7.37 -4.69
N LYS A 276 34.87 6.63 -3.67
CA LYS A 276 35.73 7.21 -2.64
C LYS A 276 36.93 7.80 -3.38
N ALA A 277 37.01 9.12 -3.42
CA ALA A 277 38.21 9.87 -3.73
C ALA A 277 38.83 10.31 -2.40
#